data_AF-A0A1I3E406-F1
#
_entry.id   AF-A0A1I3E406-F1
#
_cell.length_a   1.000
_cell.length_b   1.000
_cell.length_c   1.000
_cell.angle_alpha   90.00
_cell.angle_beta   90.00
_cell.angle_gamma   90.00
#
_symmetry.space_group_name_H-M   'P 1'
#
loop_
_entity.id
_entity.type
_entity.pdbx_description
1 polymer ?
#
loop_
_entity_poly.entity_id
_entity_poly.type
_entity_poly.pdbx_seq_one_letter_code
_entity_poly.pdbx_strand_id
1 'polypeptide(L)'
;MKIINFFFYFTLFSLISCSEIKTNNPTEVYKYWSGTNPNSDVRLINGQYWQSSHFSKEYIMFLEFIPKKFWVNEFIKQNNLINDSIINDEFIESKPNWFKPSKGSKKYKISSDFDQGSRYFKDLKTGICFFYEIQL
;
A
#
# COMPACT_ATOMS: atom_id res chain seq x y z
N MET A 1 8.34 -12.41 53.68
CA MET A 1 9.11 -11.68 52.65
C MET A 1 8.68 -12.18 51.26
N LYS A 2 7.52 -11.74 50.77
CA LYS A 2 6.87 -12.25 49.54
C LYS A 2 6.18 -11.11 48.76
N ILE A 3 6.91 -10.05 48.41
CA ILE A 3 6.34 -8.95 47.58
C ILE A 3 7.30 -8.52 46.44
N ILE A 4 8.57 -8.95 46.46
CA ILE A 4 9.57 -8.43 45.50
C ILE A 4 9.53 -9.13 44.11
N ASN A 5 8.89 -10.29 43.97
CA ASN A 5 8.88 -11.03 42.70
C ASN A 5 7.70 -10.73 41.76
N PHE A 6 6.76 -9.84 42.13
CA PHE A 6 5.62 -9.52 41.24
C PHE A 6 5.93 -8.37 40.26
N PHE A 7 6.93 -7.53 40.55
CA PHE A 7 7.27 -6.37 39.72
C PHE A 7 8.14 -6.71 38.49
N PHE A 8 8.73 -7.90 38.43
CA PHE A 8 9.63 -8.29 37.34
C PHE A 8 8.90 -8.87 36.11
N TYR A 9 7.62 -9.27 36.26
CA TYR A 9 6.82 -9.80 35.15
C TYR A 9 6.07 -8.74 34.34
N PHE A 10 5.94 -7.51 34.87
CA PHE A 10 5.23 -6.43 34.19
C PHE A 10 6.12 -5.62 33.22
N THR A 11 7.44 -5.67 33.38
CA THR A 11 8.40 -4.89 32.56
C THR A 11 8.82 -5.57 31.26
N LEU A 12 8.43 -6.84 31.04
CA LEU A 12 8.76 -7.58 29.80
C LEU A 12 7.75 -7.39 28.66
N PHE A 13 6.59 -6.77 28.91
CA PHE A 13 5.56 -6.56 27.87
C PHE A 13 5.76 -5.30 27.01
N SER A 14 6.70 -4.43 27.36
CA SER A 14 6.88 -3.12 26.70
C SER A 14 7.92 -3.09 25.57
N LEU A 15 8.57 -4.21 25.24
CA LEU A 15 9.66 -4.26 24.24
C LEU A 15 9.31 -4.93 22.92
N ILE A 16 8.02 -5.10 22.61
CA ILE A 16 7.60 -5.45 21.24
C ILE A 16 7.59 -4.14 20.42
N SER A 17 8.76 -3.51 20.27
CA SER A 17 8.92 -2.48 19.25
C SER A 17 8.87 -3.20 17.91
N CYS A 18 7.70 -3.25 17.28
CA CYS A 18 7.64 -3.53 15.85
C CYS A 18 8.59 -2.53 15.18
N SER A 19 9.60 -2.99 14.44
CA SER A 19 10.53 -2.09 13.77
C SER A 19 9.84 -1.43 12.59
N GLU A 20 10.21 -0.19 12.28
CA GLU A 20 9.87 0.46 11.02
C GLU A 20 10.34 -0.41 9.85
N ILE A 21 9.54 -0.49 8.78
CA ILE A 21 9.90 -1.20 7.55
C ILE A 21 10.04 -0.17 6.43
N LYS A 22 11.17 -0.22 5.72
CA LYS A 22 11.44 0.56 4.51
C LYS A 22 12.01 -0.36 3.45
N THR A 23 11.41 -0.37 2.26
CA THR A 23 11.96 -1.13 1.13
C THR A 23 11.59 -0.50 -0.20
N ASN A 24 12.50 -0.63 -1.17
CA ASN A 24 12.27 -0.30 -2.57
C ASN A 24 12.25 -1.55 -3.47
N ASN A 25 12.28 -2.75 -2.86
CA ASN A 25 12.17 -4.00 -3.61
C ASN A 25 10.70 -4.25 -3.98
N PRO A 26 10.32 -4.24 -5.27
CA PRO A 26 8.92 -4.37 -5.68
C PRO A 26 8.24 -5.64 -5.14
N THR A 27 8.99 -6.75 -5.06
CA THR A 27 8.49 -8.04 -4.56
C THR A 27 8.15 -7.96 -3.08
N GLU A 28 8.98 -7.28 -2.28
CA GLU A 28 8.71 -7.07 -0.87
C GLU A 28 7.54 -6.10 -0.66
N VAL A 29 7.47 -5.01 -1.45
CA VAL A 29 6.33 -4.07 -1.40
C VAL A 29 5.02 -4.81 -1.65
N TYR A 30 4.95 -5.62 -2.71
CA TYR A 30 3.76 -6.42 -3.01
C TYR A 30 3.42 -7.37 -1.86
N LYS A 31 4.43 -7.97 -1.24
CA LYS A 31 4.24 -8.90 -0.12
C LYS A 31 3.71 -8.21 1.14
N TYR A 32 4.25 -7.04 1.49
CA TYR A 32 3.78 -6.29 2.65
C TYR A 32 2.37 -5.76 2.44
N TRP A 33 2.06 -5.27 1.24
CA TRP A 33 0.73 -4.76 0.89
C TRP A 33 -0.32 -5.87 0.80
N SER A 34 -0.08 -6.91 0.01
CA SER A 34 -1.07 -7.96 -0.25
C SER A 34 -1.11 -9.07 0.81
N GLY A 35 -0.10 -9.13 1.68
CA GLY A 35 0.10 -10.25 2.61
C GLY A 35 0.55 -11.56 1.95
N THR A 36 0.81 -11.57 0.64
CA THR A 36 1.13 -12.77 -0.15
C THR A 36 2.31 -12.55 -1.08
N ASN A 37 2.99 -13.63 -1.49
CA ASN A 37 3.99 -13.51 -2.56
C ASN A 37 3.30 -13.19 -3.90
N PRO A 38 3.91 -12.38 -4.78
CA PRO A 38 3.36 -12.14 -6.10
C PRO A 38 3.23 -13.45 -6.86
N ASN A 39 2.07 -13.65 -7.50
CA ASN A 39 1.83 -14.78 -8.36
C ASN A 39 2.17 -14.43 -9.82
N SER A 40 2.02 -15.39 -10.73
CA SER A 40 2.32 -15.17 -12.16
C SER A 40 1.39 -14.17 -12.85
N ASP A 41 0.32 -13.69 -12.20
CA ASP A 41 -0.65 -12.76 -12.77
C ASP A 41 -0.22 -11.30 -12.63
N VAL A 42 0.86 -11.01 -11.90
CA VAL A 42 1.38 -9.66 -11.70
C VAL A 42 2.88 -9.64 -11.97
N ARG A 43 3.30 -8.81 -12.94
CA ARG A 43 4.71 -8.52 -13.18
C ARG A 43 5.07 -7.18 -12.57
N LEU A 44 5.80 -7.22 -11.48
CA LEU A 44 6.22 -6.02 -10.73
C LEU A 44 7.35 -5.27 -11.46
N ILE A 45 7.28 -3.94 -11.47
CA ILE A 45 8.26 -3.06 -12.13
C ILE A 45 9.01 -2.25 -11.07
N ASN A 46 8.28 -1.43 -10.30
CA ASN A 46 8.83 -0.59 -9.25
C ASN A 46 7.99 -0.72 -7.97
N GLY A 47 8.62 -0.48 -6.82
CA GLY A 47 7.95 -0.43 -5.53
C GLY A 47 8.68 0.48 -4.56
N GLN A 48 7.94 1.15 -3.70
CA GLN A 48 8.46 1.84 -2.52
C GLN A 48 7.46 1.66 -1.38
N TYR A 49 7.94 1.28 -0.20
CA TYR A 49 7.12 0.98 0.96
C TYR A 49 7.74 1.58 2.21
N TRP A 50 6.88 2.16 3.04
CA TRP A 50 7.16 2.56 4.41
C TRP A 50 6.05 2.05 5.32
N GLN A 51 6.41 1.47 6.47
CA GLN A 51 5.48 1.14 7.53
C GLN A 51 6.04 1.56 8.87
N SER A 52 5.19 2.14 9.72
CA SER A 52 5.55 2.58 11.05
C SER A 52 5.91 1.41 11.98
N SER A 53 6.65 1.75 13.03
CA SER A 53 6.95 0.86 14.15
C SER A 53 5.78 0.67 15.12
N HIS A 54 4.65 1.33 14.87
CA HIS A 54 3.47 1.26 15.74
C HIS A 54 2.67 -0.03 15.51
N PHE A 55 1.94 -0.48 16.53
CA PHE A 55 1.10 -1.68 16.46
C PHE A 55 -0.03 -1.55 15.44
N SER A 56 -0.45 -0.32 15.11
CA SER A 56 -1.44 0.01 14.07
C SER A 56 -0.95 -0.35 12.66
N LYS A 57 0.37 -0.52 12.47
CA LYS A 57 1.02 -0.79 11.18
C LYS A 57 0.60 0.19 10.09
N GLU A 58 0.59 1.46 10.44
CA GLU A 58 0.40 2.55 9.48
C GLU A 58 1.43 2.42 8.37
N TYR A 59 1.01 2.62 7.12
CA TYR A 59 1.88 2.44 5.99
C TYR A 59 1.54 3.37 4.82
N ILE A 60 2.56 3.57 4.00
CA ILE A 60 2.46 4.25 2.71
C ILE A 60 3.19 3.40 1.69
N MET A 61 2.56 3.18 0.53
CA MET A 61 3.17 2.42 -0.53
C MET A 61 2.92 3.03 -1.91
N PHE A 62 3.85 2.76 -2.80
CA PHE A 62 3.76 3.00 -4.23
C PHE A 62 4.15 1.72 -4.95
N LEU A 63 3.38 1.31 -5.95
CA LEU A 63 3.67 0.11 -6.74
C LEU A 63 3.37 0.36 -8.22
N GLU A 64 4.29 -0.04 -9.08
CA GLU A 64 4.09 -0.08 -10.54
C GLU A 64 4.19 -1.53 -11.01
N PHE A 65 3.19 -2.00 -11.76
CA PHE A 65 3.16 -3.37 -12.23
C PHE A 65 2.31 -3.56 -13.49
N ILE A 66 2.53 -4.68 -14.16
CA ILE A 66 1.73 -5.13 -15.30
C ILE A 66 0.92 -6.37 -14.88
N PRO A 67 -0.41 -6.24 -14.81
CA PRO A 67 -1.28 -7.38 -14.52
C PRO A 67 -1.53 -8.23 -15.77
N LYS A 68 -1.83 -9.51 -15.58
CA LYS A 68 -2.53 -10.31 -16.59
C LYS A 68 -3.93 -9.76 -16.82
N LYS A 69 -4.48 -10.11 -17.99
CA LYS A 69 -5.83 -9.73 -18.39
C LYS A 69 -6.81 -10.08 -17.25
N PHE A 70 -7.57 -9.09 -16.81
CA PHE A 70 -8.61 -9.12 -15.74
C PHE A 70 -8.20 -8.88 -14.29
N TRP A 71 -6.94 -9.09 -13.87
CA TRP A 71 -6.56 -8.99 -12.45
C TRP A 71 -7.02 -7.68 -11.79
N VAL A 72 -6.79 -6.54 -12.44
CA VAL A 72 -7.17 -5.22 -11.89
C VAL A 72 -8.68 -5.01 -11.90
N ASN A 73 -9.40 -5.61 -12.84
CA ASN A 73 -10.86 -5.49 -12.85
C ASN A 73 -11.47 -6.24 -11.65
N GLU A 74 -10.91 -7.41 -11.31
CA GLU A 74 -11.30 -8.14 -10.11
C GLU A 74 -10.90 -7.38 -8.84
N PHE A 75 -9.70 -6.81 -8.79
CA PHE A 75 -9.28 -5.94 -7.68
C PHE A 75 -10.25 -4.77 -7.46
N ILE A 76 -10.61 -4.05 -8.53
CA ILE A 76 -11.58 -2.94 -8.49
C ILE A 76 -12.93 -3.42 -7.93
N LYS A 77 -13.41 -4.57 -8.40
CA LYS A 77 -14.69 -5.13 -8.00
C LYS A 77 -14.69 -5.59 -6.53
N GLN A 78 -13.67 -6.33 -6.11
CA GLN A 78 -13.55 -6.86 -4.75
C GLN A 78 -13.45 -5.76 -3.70
N ASN A 79 -12.77 -4.65 -4.04
CA ASN A 79 -12.59 -3.51 -3.14
C ASN A 79 -13.66 -2.42 -3.32
N ASN A 80 -14.70 -2.66 -4.12
CA ASN A 80 -15.77 -1.70 -4.42
C ASN A 80 -15.23 -0.31 -4.84
N LEU A 81 -14.18 -0.29 -5.67
CA LEU A 81 -13.56 0.96 -6.10
C LEU A 81 -14.43 1.66 -7.14
N ILE A 82 -14.54 2.97 -7.00
CA ILE A 82 -15.28 3.84 -7.92
C ILE A 82 -14.31 4.70 -8.72
N ASN A 83 -14.76 5.18 -9.88
CA ASN A 83 -13.97 6.12 -10.67
C ASN A 83 -13.77 7.42 -9.87
N ASP A 84 -12.52 7.87 -9.80
CA ASP A 84 -12.20 9.18 -9.26
C ASP A 84 -12.08 10.20 -10.40
N SER A 85 -13.11 11.03 -10.55
CA SER A 85 -13.15 12.10 -11.55
C SER A 85 -12.36 13.34 -11.13
N ILE A 86 -11.82 13.38 -9.90
CA ILE A 86 -11.07 14.52 -9.40
C ILE A 86 -9.69 14.55 -10.03
N ILE A 87 -9.44 15.60 -10.81
CA ILE A 87 -8.17 15.86 -11.50
C ILE A 87 -7.07 16.28 -10.52
N ASN A 88 -7.43 16.67 -9.30
CA ASN A 88 -6.47 17.16 -8.32
C ASN A 88 -5.51 16.04 -7.92
N ASP A 89 -4.24 16.25 -8.25
CA ASP A 89 -3.11 15.34 -8.00
C ASP A 89 -2.23 15.88 -6.85
N GLU A 90 -2.77 16.78 -6.01
CA GLU A 90 -2.11 17.35 -4.81
C GLU A 90 -1.63 16.29 -3.81
N PHE A 91 -2.05 15.03 -3.97
CA PHE A 91 -1.68 13.90 -3.13
C PHE A 91 -0.15 13.54 -3.17
N ILE A 92 0.67 14.29 -3.92
CA ILE A 92 1.88 13.72 -4.56
C ILE A 92 3.22 14.35 -4.13
N GLU A 93 3.27 15.22 -3.11
CA GLU A 93 4.54 15.89 -2.74
C GLU A 93 5.70 14.94 -2.43
N SER A 94 5.42 13.74 -1.93
CA SER A 94 6.44 12.74 -1.53
C SER A 94 6.53 11.51 -2.45
N LYS A 95 5.91 11.54 -3.65
CA LYS A 95 5.93 10.35 -4.52
C LYS A 95 7.33 10.04 -5.05
N PRO A 96 7.61 8.77 -5.40
CA PRO A 96 8.80 8.42 -6.17
C PRO A 96 8.78 9.03 -7.58
N ASN A 97 9.94 9.40 -8.10
CA ASN A 97 10.10 10.00 -9.45
C ASN A 97 9.58 9.10 -10.59
N TRP A 98 9.51 7.78 -10.38
CA TRP A 98 8.99 6.82 -11.35
C TRP A 98 7.46 6.68 -11.29
N PHE A 99 6.79 7.16 -10.23
CA PHE A 99 5.34 7.04 -10.09
C PHE A 99 4.62 8.09 -10.96
N LYS A 100 4.42 7.76 -12.23
CA LYS A 100 3.89 8.68 -13.25
C LYS A 100 2.78 8.01 -14.06
N PRO A 101 1.56 7.87 -13.48
CA PRO A 101 0.39 7.45 -14.24
C PRO A 101 0.20 8.34 -15.48
N SER A 102 -0.11 7.74 -16.63
CA SER A 102 -0.33 8.52 -17.84
C SER A 102 -1.66 9.27 -17.77
N LYS A 103 -1.80 10.37 -18.54
CA LYS A 103 -3.06 11.12 -18.66
C LYS A 103 -4.24 10.28 -19.16
N GLY A 104 -3.97 9.17 -19.85
CA GLY A 104 -4.99 8.23 -20.35
C GLY A 104 -5.38 7.16 -19.32
N SER A 105 -4.86 7.24 -18.10
CA SER A 105 -5.17 6.28 -17.04
C SER A 105 -6.55 6.54 -16.46
N LYS A 106 -7.30 5.48 -16.20
CA LYS A 106 -8.45 5.57 -15.29
C LYS A 106 -7.93 5.60 -13.86
N LYS A 107 -8.44 6.55 -13.07
CA LYS A 107 -8.17 6.73 -11.64
C LYS A 107 -9.33 6.16 -10.83
N TYR A 108 -9.01 5.44 -9.76
CA TYR A 108 -9.98 4.80 -8.88
C TYR A 108 -9.67 5.13 -7.42
N LYS A 109 -10.72 5.17 -6.60
CA LYS A 109 -10.64 5.34 -5.15
C LYS A 109 -11.68 4.48 -4.45
N ILE A 110 -11.54 4.34 -3.13
CA ILE A 110 -12.56 3.68 -2.32
C ILE A 110 -13.85 4.52 -2.28
N SER A 111 -15.00 3.87 -2.29
CA SER A 111 -16.30 4.51 -2.12
C SER A 111 -16.65 4.65 -0.64
N SER A 112 -15.91 5.49 0.08
CA SER A 112 -16.08 5.71 1.52
C SER A 112 -15.80 7.16 1.89
N ASP A 113 -16.50 7.66 2.91
CA ASP A 113 -16.20 8.95 3.54
C ASP A 113 -14.87 8.93 4.32
N PHE A 114 -14.32 7.74 4.56
CA PHE A 114 -13.00 7.52 5.17
C PHE A 114 -11.89 7.35 4.12
N ASP A 115 -11.96 8.08 3.01
CA ASP A 115 -10.92 8.10 1.99
C ASP A 115 -9.67 8.83 2.52
N GLN A 116 -8.68 8.05 2.98
CA GLN A 116 -7.39 8.57 3.44
C GLN A 116 -6.47 9.02 2.29
N GLY A 117 -6.89 8.84 1.03
CA GLY A 117 -6.18 9.32 -0.15
C GLY A 117 -5.55 8.25 -1.04
N SER A 118 -5.79 6.97 -0.78
CA SER A 118 -5.34 5.86 -1.65
C SER A 118 -5.90 6.00 -3.06
N ARG A 119 -5.05 5.88 -4.08
CA ARG A 119 -5.42 6.06 -5.49
C ARG A 119 -4.82 4.97 -6.36
N TYR A 120 -5.65 4.39 -7.21
CA TYR A 120 -5.27 3.30 -8.10
C TYR A 120 -5.46 3.73 -9.54
N PHE A 121 -4.44 3.56 -10.36
CA PHE A 121 -4.44 4.00 -11.74
C PHE A 121 -4.23 2.81 -12.67
N LYS A 122 -4.98 2.79 -13.76
CA LYS A 122 -4.82 1.80 -14.84
C LYS A 122 -4.73 2.53 -16.17
N ASP A 123 -3.58 2.42 -16.83
CA ASP A 123 -3.39 2.91 -18.18
C ASP A 123 -4.21 2.05 -19.16
N LEU A 124 -5.13 2.67 -19.91
CA LEU A 124 -6.02 1.94 -20.81
C LEU A 124 -5.34 1.44 -22.09
N LYS A 125 -4.20 2.02 -22.46
CA LYS A 125 -3.46 1.67 -23.68
C LYS A 125 -2.44 0.56 -23.42
N THR A 126 -1.71 0.66 -22.32
CA THR A 126 -0.61 -0.26 -21.97
C THR A 126 -1.02 -1.32 -20.96
N GLY A 127 -2.07 -1.08 -20.19
CA GLY A 127 -2.48 -1.94 -19.08
C GLY A 127 -1.59 -1.81 -17.83
N ILE A 128 -0.55 -0.97 -17.87
CA ILE A 128 0.32 -0.70 -16.71
C ILE A 128 -0.53 -0.07 -15.61
N CYS A 129 -0.28 -0.50 -14.38
CA CYS A 129 -0.98 -0.04 -13.20
C CYS A 129 -0.01 0.64 -12.23
N PHE A 130 -0.50 1.71 -11.62
CA PHE A 130 0.20 2.46 -10.59
C PHE A 130 -0.72 2.51 -9.37
N PHE A 131 -0.30 1.89 -8.29
CA PHE A 131 -1.06 1.88 -7.05
C PHE A 131 -0.35 2.80 -6.06
N TYR A 132 -1.12 3.68 -5.44
CA TYR A 132 -0.74 4.43 -4.27
C TYR A 132 -1.73 4.08 -3.16
N GLU A 133 -1.23 3.64 -2.01
CA GLU A 133 -2.08 3.27 -0.89
C GLU A 133 -1.48 3.77 0.42
N ILE A 134 -2.37 4.30 1.26
CA ILE A 134 -2.07 4.82 2.58
C ILE A 134 -3.07 4.27 3.59
N GLN A 135 -2.53 3.90 4.75
CA GLN A 135 -3.28 3.56 5.93
C GLN A 135 -2.64 4.29 7.11
N LEU A 136 -3.36 5.24 7.71
CA LEU A 136 -2.96 5.97 8.92
C LEU A 136 -3.92 5.66 10.08
#